data_AF-A0A1F9CSR5-F1
#
_entry.id   AF-A0A1F9CSR5-F1
#
_cell.length_a   1.000
_cell.length_b   1.000
_cell.length_c   1.000
_cell.angle_alpha   90.00
_cell.angle_beta   90.00
_cell.angle_gamma   90.00
#
_symmetry.space_group_name_H-M   'P 1'
#
loop_
_entity.id
_entity.type
_entity.pdbx_description
1 polymer ?
#
loop_
_entity_poly.entity_id
_entity_poly.type
_entity_poly.pdbx_seq_one_letter_code
_entity_poly.pdbx_strand_id
1 'polypeptide(L)'
;MDHATPHGEQREHPVPATYLKVAAILTVITAVEVTLYYIPAMRGVLVPLLLLFSAAKFGIVVGWYMHLRFDPILYTRLFLGPLGIAAVITIVLMLLFGHFIQHTQT
;
A
#
# COMPACT_ATOMS: atom_id res chain seq x y z
N MET A 1 4.45 -46.70 35.41
CA MET A 1 4.51 -45.33 35.94
C MET A 1 4.36 -44.41 34.76
N ASP A 2 3.10 -44.08 34.50
CA ASP A 2 2.66 -43.17 33.46
C ASP A 2 2.91 -41.74 33.91
N HIS A 3 3.79 -41.03 33.21
CA HIS A 3 3.89 -39.57 33.29
C HIS A 3 3.51 -39.00 31.94
N ALA A 4 2.21 -38.99 31.67
CA ALA A 4 1.62 -38.11 30.68
C ALA A 4 1.48 -36.72 31.32
N THR A 5 2.44 -35.83 31.06
CA THR A 5 2.23 -34.40 31.27
C THR A 5 1.58 -33.82 30.01
N PRO A 6 0.34 -33.30 30.08
CA PRO A 6 -0.18 -32.46 29.02
C PRO A 6 0.49 -31.10 29.20
N HIS A 7 1.67 -30.92 28.61
CA HIS A 7 2.16 -29.58 28.36
C HIS A 7 1.34 -29.00 27.22
N GLY A 8 0.16 -28.50 27.58
CA GLY A 8 -0.54 -27.44 26.86
C GLY A 8 0.37 -26.23 26.88
N GLU A 9 1.37 -26.24 26.00
CA GLU A 9 2.20 -25.09 25.75
C GLU A 9 1.35 -24.11 24.95
N GLN A 10 0.72 -23.22 25.71
CA GLN A 10 0.13 -21.96 25.28
C GLN A 10 1.17 -21.24 24.41
N ARG A 11 1.21 -21.55 23.11
CA ARG A 11 1.97 -20.78 22.14
C ARG A 11 1.22 -19.49 21.87
N GLU A 12 1.25 -18.62 22.88
CA GLU A 12 1.00 -17.20 22.76
C GLU A 12 2.12 -16.65 21.87
N HIS A 13 1.97 -16.79 20.56
CA HIS A 13 2.89 -16.22 19.59
C HIS A 13 2.81 -14.69 19.74
N PRO A 14 3.81 -13.97 20.28
CA PRO A 14 3.67 -12.55 20.68
C PRO A 14 3.89 -11.55 19.53
N VAL A 15 3.86 -12.02 18.28
CA VAL A 15 4.13 -11.23 17.07
C VAL A 15 2.87 -10.62 16.36
N PRO A 16 1.61 -11.08 16.55
CA PRO A 16 0.48 -10.68 15.68
C PRO A 16 -0.16 -9.34 16.05
N ALA A 17 0.01 -8.81 17.26
CA ALA A 17 -0.72 -7.63 17.70
C ALA A 17 -0.36 -6.36 16.90
N THR A 18 0.89 -6.22 16.46
CA THR A 18 1.35 -5.09 15.65
C THR A 18 0.78 -5.15 14.24
N TYR A 19 0.84 -6.32 13.60
CA TYR A 19 0.27 -6.52 12.26
C TYR A 19 -1.25 -6.37 12.27
N LEU A 20 -1.93 -6.81 13.34
CA LEU A 20 -3.37 -6.64 13.48
C LEU A 20 -3.77 -5.16 13.60
N LYS A 21 -2.97 -4.34 14.31
CA LYS A 21 -3.17 -2.88 14.35
C LYS A 21 -2.99 -2.25 12.97
N VAL A 22 -1.96 -2.67 12.22
CA VAL A 22 -1.72 -2.18 10.85
C VAL A 22 -2.86 -2.60 9.91
N ALA A 23 -3.34 -3.84 10.01
CA ALA A 23 -4.51 -4.33 9.28
C ALA A 23 -5.73 -3.45 9.56
N ALA A 24 -6.02 -3.18 10.83
CA ALA A 24 -7.13 -2.34 11.23
C ALA A 24 -7.04 -0.93 10.63
N ILE A 25 -5.85 -0.31 10.63
CA ILE A 25 -5.62 1.00 9.99
C ILE A 25 -5.92 0.92 8.49
N LEU A 26 -5.42 -0.09 7.79
CA LEU A 26 -5.69 -0.29 6.36
C LEU A 26 -7.19 -0.45 6.08
N THR A 27 -7.89 -1.21 6.92
CA THR A 27 -9.33 -1.41 6.80
C THR A 27 -10.08 -0.10 6.97
N VAL A 28 -9.73 0.71 7.97
CA VAL A 28 -10.33 2.04 8.18
C VAL A 28 -10.10 2.94 6.96
N ILE A 29 -8.86 3.01 6.45
CA ILE A 29 -8.56 3.81 5.25
C ILE A 29 -9.41 3.32 4.06
N THR A 30 -9.59 2.01 3.91
CA THR A 30 -10.39 1.43 2.82
C THR A 30 -11.89 1.72 2.98
N ALA A 31 -12.42 1.67 4.20
CA ALA A 31 -13.82 2.03 4.45
C ALA A 31 -14.08 3.52 4.16
N VAL A 32 -13.14 4.39 4.53
CA VAL A 32 -13.19 5.82 4.20
C VAL A 32 -13.17 6.03 2.69
N GLU A 33 -12.29 5.33 1.97
CA GLU A 33 -12.22 5.41 0.51
C GLU A 33 -13.53 5.01 -0.18
N VAL A 34 -14.13 3.89 0.24
CA VAL A 34 -15.44 3.46 -0.28
C VAL A 34 -16.49 4.51 0.03
N THR A 35 -16.51 5.07 1.24
CA THR A 35 -17.49 6.10 1.62
C THR A 35 -17.33 7.36 0.75
N LEU A 36 -16.10 7.80 0.51
CA LEU A 36 -15.82 8.94 -0.36
C LEU A 36 -16.20 8.66 -1.82
N TYR A 37 -16.01 7.42 -2.29
CA TYR A 37 -16.42 7.00 -3.63
C TYR A 37 -17.93 7.17 -3.86
N TYR A 38 -18.74 6.92 -2.83
CA TYR A 38 -20.20 7.05 -2.92
C TYR A 38 -20.70 8.51 -2.88
N ILE A 39 -19.86 9.50 -2.58
CA ILE A 39 -20.27 10.91 -2.50
C ILE A 39 -20.09 11.60 -3.86
N PRO A 40 -21.17 11.89 -4.61
CA PRO A 40 -21.07 12.47 -5.95
C PRO A 40 -20.48 13.88 -5.97
N ALA A 41 -20.56 14.63 -4.86
CA ALA A 41 -19.99 15.97 -4.72
C ALA A 41 -18.46 16.01 -4.80
N MET A 42 -17.77 14.87 -4.62
CA MET A 42 -16.31 14.78 -4.64
C MET A 42 -15.74 14.38 -6.01
N ARG A 43 -16.56 14.19 -7.05
CA ARG A 43 -16.14 13.66 -8.38
C ARG A 43 -14.93 14.38 -9.00
N GLY A 44 -14.82 15.70 -8.83
CA GLY A 44 -13.69 16.47 -9.39
C GLY A 44 -12.35 16.25 -8.68
N VAL A 45 -12.38 15.88 -7.39
CA VAL A 45 -11.20 15.64 -6.55
C VAL A 45 -11.01 14.17 -6.19
N LEU A 46 -11.93 13.31 -6.64
CA LEU A 46 -11.98 11.89 -6.33
C LEU A 46 -10.71 11.18 -6.79
N VAL A 47 -10.29 11.42 -8.04
CA VAL A 47 -9.12 10.80 -8.65
C VAL A 47 -7.82 11.09 -7.87
N PRO A 48 -7.43 12.35 -7.61
CA PRO A 48 -6.22 12.62 -6.84
C PRO A 48 -6.31 12.13 -5.39
N LEU A 49 -7.50 12.16 -4.79
CA LEU A 49 -7.70 11.69 -3.42
C LEU A 49 -7.55 10.16 -3.31
N LEU A 50 -8.14 9.40 -4.24
CA LEU A 50 -7.97 7.95 -4.35
C LEU A 50 -6.50 7.57 -4.60
N LEU A 51 -5.81 8.32 -5.45
CA LEU A 51 -4.38 8.14 -5.71
C LEU A 51 -3.55 8.34 -4.42
N LEU A 52 -3.88 9.37 -3.64
CA LEU A 52 -3.22 9.63 -2.36
C LEU A 52 -3.49 8.50 -1.34
N PHE A 53 -4.74 8.06 -1.20
CA PHE A 53 -5.10 6.94 -0.33
C PHE A 53 -4.43 5.63 -0.75
N SER A 54 -4.34 5.36 -2.05
CA SER A 54 -3.64 4.21 -2.60
C SER A 54 -2.14 4.26 -2.28
N ALA A 55 -1.49 5.40 -2.49
CA ALA A 55 -0.08 5.60 -2.14
C ALA A 55 0.17 5.43 -0.65
N ALA A 56 -0.72 5.95 0.21
CA ALA A 56 -0.62 5.82 1.66
C ALA A 56 -0.71 4.35 2.10
N LYS A 57 -1.72 3.61 1.62
CA LYS A 57 -1.86 2.18 1.92
C LYS A 57 -0.64 1.40 1.46
N PHE A 58 -0.20 1.64 0.23
CA PHE A 58 0.99 1.00 -0.33
C PHE A 58 2.22 1.24 0.54
N GLY A 59 2.46 2.48 1.00
CA GLY A 59 3.54 2.81 1.91
C GLY A 59 3.45 2.07 3.26
N ILE A 60 2.24 1.96 3.83
CA ILE A 60 2.02 1.22 5.08
C ILE A 60 2.29 -0.28 4.87
N VAL A 61 1.83 -0.88 3.77
CA VAL A 61 2.06 -2.29 3.43
C VAL A 61 3.54 -2.57 3.26
N VAL A 62 4.23 -1.73 2.50
CA VAL A 62 5.65 -1.88 2.20
C VAL A 62 6.50 -1.71 3.46
N GLY A 63 6.16 -0.74 4.31
CA GLY A 63 6.88 -0.50 5.57
C GLY A 63 6.67 -1.60 6.63
N TRP A 64 5.45 -2.12 6.76
CA TRP A 64 5.09 -3.02 7.87
C TRP A 64 4.91 -4.49 7.45
N TYR A 65 4.25 -4.77 6.33
CA TYR A 65 4.01 -6.15 5.86
C TYR A 65 5.17 -6.72 5.05
N MET A 66 5.93 -5.87 4.33
CA MET A 66 7.14 -6.31 3.60
C MET A 66 8.43 -6.21 4.42
N HIS A 67 8.34 -5.95 5.73
CA HIS A 67 9.48 -5.91 6.67
C HIS A 67 10.61 -4.89 6.38
N LEU A 68 10.48 -4.00 5.39
CA LEU A 68 11.50 -2.98 5.08
C LEU A 68 11.94 -2.11 6.27
N ARG A 69 11.08 -1.92 7.27
CA ARG A 69 11.45 -1.20 8.50
C ARG A 69 12.45 -1.97 9.38
N PHE A 70 12.45 -3.29 9.30
CA PHE A 70 13.29 -4.20 10.07
C PHE A 70 14.43 -4.81 9.25
N ASP A 71 14.34 -4.71 7.93
CA ASP A 71 15.32 -5.21 6.97
C ASP A 71 16.35 -4.15 6.55
N PRO A 72 17.52 -4.56 6.02
CA PRO A 72 18.54 -3.63 5.53
C PRO A 72 18.00 -2.80 4.36
N ILE A 73 18.49 -1.55 4.26
CA ILE A 73 18.08 -0.53 3.27
C ILE A 73 18.18 -0.98 1.79
N LEU A 74 18.86 -2.10 1.53
CA LEU A 74 18.93 -2.74 0.24
C LEU A 74 17.55 -3.21 -0.26
N TYR A 75 16.70 -3.79 0.60
CA TYR A 75 15.36 -4.22 0.22
C TYR A 75 14.46 -3.02 -0.11
N THR A 76 14.60 -1.94 0.66
CA THR A 76 13.95 -0.66 0.36
C THR A 76 14.36 -0.12 -1.01
N ARG A 77 15.66 -0.06 -1.31
CA ARG A 77 16.14 0.42 -2.63
C ARG A 77 15.75 -0.51 -3.78
N LEU A 78 15.77 -1.82 -3.57
CA LEU A 78 15.39 -2.79 -4.60
C LEU A 78 13.90 -2.70 -4.95
N PHE A 79 13.07 -2.29 -4.00
CA PHE A 79 11.65 -2.09 -4.24
C PHE A 79 11.33 -0.69 -4.79
N LEU A 80 11.89 0.36 -4.18
CA LEU A 80 11.65 1.75 -4.60
C LEU A 80 12.33 2.11 -5.92
N GLY A 81 13.46 1.49 -6.26
CA GLY A 81 14.18 1.71 -7.51
C GLY A 81 13.33 1.44 -8.75
N PRO A 82 12.89 0.20 -9.00
CA PRO A 82 12.02 -0.11 -10.13
C PRO A 82 10.66 0.58 -10.03
N LEU A 83 10.11 0.81 -8.83
CA LEU A 83 8.87 1.56 -8.65
C LEU A 83 8.99 3.01 -9.13
N GLY A 84 10.09 3.69 -8.78
CA GLY A 84 10.37 5.05 -9.23
C GLY A 84 10.61 5.12 -10.73
N ILE A 85 11.36 4.16 -11.28
CA ILE A 85 11.57 4.05 -12.74
C ILE A 85 10.24 3.86 -13.46
N ALA A 86 9.38 2.95 -12.98
CA ALA A 86 8.05 2.73 -13.54
C ALA A 86 7.19 4.00 -13.51
N ALA A 87 7.15 4.70 -12.37
CA ALA A 87 6.40 5.95 -12.25
C ALA A 87 6.89 7.04 -13.22
N VAL A 88 8.22 7.20 -13.35
CA VAL A 88 8.81 8.14 -14.31
C VAL A 88 8.44 7.77 -15.73
N ILE A 89 8.58 6.50 -16.12
CA ILE A 89 8.20 6.03 -17.46
C ILE A 89 6.71 6.29 -17.71
N THR A 90 5.82 5.98 -16.76
CA THR A 90 4.37 6.25 -16.89
C THR A 90 4.08 7.73 -17.11
N ILE A 91 4.70 8.63 -16.34
CA ILE A 91 4.53 10.08 -16.49
C ILE A 91 5.06 10.55 -17.85
N VAL A 92 6.25 10.10 -18.24
CA VAL A 92 6.85 10.45 -19.54
C VAL A 92 5.98 9.98 -20.70
N LEU A 93 5.44 8.76 -20.63
CA LEU A 93 4.51 8.24 -21.64
C LEU A 93 3.22 9.04 -21.68
N MET A 94 2.62 9.38 -20.53
CA MET A 94 1.44 10.24 -20.47
C MET A 94 1.69 11.61 -21.13
N LEU A 95 2.84 12.23 -20.86
CA LEU A 95 3.24 13.50 -21.47
C LEU A 95 3.49 13.37 -22.98
N LEU A 96 4.17 12.31 -23.40
CA LEU A 96 4.48 12.04 -24.81
C LEU A 96 3.20 11.83 -25.62
N PHE A 97 2.29 10.96 -25.17
CA PHE A 97 1.01 10.72 -25.84
C PHE A 97 0.10 11.93 -25.76
N GLY A 98 0.08 12.67 -24.64
CA GLY A 98 -0.66 13.92 -24.53
C GLY A 98 -0.22 14.94 -25.58
N HIS A 99 1.10 15.17 -25.70
CA HIS A 99 1.67 16.05 -26.71
C HIS A 99 1.39 15.55 -28.14
N PHE A 100 1.53 14.25 -28.40
CA PHE A 100 1.28 13.66 -29.72
C PHE A 100 -0.19 13.80 -30.17
N ILE A 101 -1.14 13.60 -29.25
CA ILE A 101 -2.58 13.75 -29.53
C ILE A 101 -2.91 15.22 -29.82
N GLN A 102 -2.32 16.18 -29.12
CA GLN A 102 -2.58 17.60 -29.35
C GLN A 102 -2.11 18.08 -30.72
N HIS A 103 -0.97 17.58 -31.22
CA HIS A 103 -0.43 17.97 -32.53
C HIS A 103 -1.05 17.22 -33.72
N THR A 104 -1.67 16.05 -33.51
CA THR A 104 -2.35 15.29 -34.57
C THR A 104 -3.74 15.85 -34.93
N GLN A 105 -4.28 16.79 -34.14
CA GLN A 105 -5.63 17.34 -34.30
C GLN A 105 -5.67 18.76 -34.90
N THR A 106 -4.55 19.29 -35.42
CA THR A 106 -4.46 20.55 -36.18
C THR A 106 -4.01 20.28 -37.60
#